data_AF-A0A7J7CQX6-F1
#
_entry.id   AF-A0A7J7CQX6-F1
#
_cell.length_a   1.000
_cell.length_b   1.000
_cell.length_c   1.000
_cell.angle_alpha   90.00
_cell.angle_beta   90.00
_cell.angle_gamma   90.00
#
_symmetry.space_group_name_H-M   'P 1'
#
loop_
_entity.id
_entity.type
_entity.pdbx_description
1 polymer ?
#
loop_
_entity_poly.entity_id
_entity_poly.type
_entity_poly.pdbx_seq_one_letter_code
_entity_poly.pdbx_strand_id
1 'polypeptide(L)'
;MSRERERFDEIGKKIKTETDLANSLMGRIHMLGPPGTLNAITPCAACKLLRRRCAPECPSSPYFSPREPHKFASVHKVFGASNVSKMLMEVPESQRTDAANSLVYKANVRLRDPIYGCMGAISALQQQVQAFEVELDAVRTEILKYKYREANNILNPSNSYLTLLSSAAVSVATPTMPPAQTPPPPTSSSNSSSSSLYTQQPSSGTVDFGTISNENVSFLG
;
A
#
# COMPACT_ATOMS: atom_id res chain seq x y z
N MET A 1 34.48 -22.89 18.53
CA MET A 1 33.07 -22.72 18.95
C MET A 1 32.23 -23.78 18.22
N SER A 2 32.25 -25.03 18.68
CA SER A 2 31.88 -26.16 17.80
C SER A 2 31.09 -27.30 18.45
N ARG A 3 30.74 -27.21 19.75
CA ARG A 3 29.91 -28.23 20.45
C ARG A 3 28.52 -27.75 20.86
N GLU A 4 28.24 -26.46 20.67
CA GLU A 4 27.01 -25.82 21.15
C GLU A 4 25.91 -25.76 20.07
N ARG A 5 26.29 -25.78 18.79
CA ARG A 5 25.34 -25.80 17.66
C ARG A 5 24.66 -27.16 17.50
N GLU A 6 25.40 -28.27 17.62
CA GLU A 6 24.87 -29.64 17.48
C GLU A 6 23.69 -29.90 18.44
N ARG A 7 23.73 -29.31 19.65
CA ARG A 7 22.70 -29.46 20.68
C ARG A 7 21.34 -28.87 20.29
N PHE A 8 21.30 -27.84 19.43
CA PHE A 8 20.04 -27.21 19.02
C PHE A 8 19.32 -28.01 17.90
N ASP A 9 20.06 -28.62 16.97
CA ASP A 9 19.49 -29.45 15.90
C ASP A 9 18.85 -30.74 16.42
N GLU A 10 19.38 -31.31 17.51
CA GLU A 10 18.81 -32.49 18.17
C GLU A 10 17.48 -32.19 18.89
N ILE A 11 17.39 -31.03 19.54
CA ILE A 11 16.13 -30.53 20.16
C ILE A 11 15.07 -30.25 19.09
N GLY A 12 15.46 -29.63 17.97
CA GLY A 12 14.55 -29.32 16.86
C GLY A 12 13.90 -30.55 16.24
N LYS A 13 14.61 -31.69 16.19
CA LYS A 13 14.06 -32.97 15.68
C LYS A 13 13.02 -33.57 16.63
N LYS A 14 13.20 -33.49 17.95
CA LYS A 14 12.29 -34.13 18.92
C LYS A 14 10.90 -33.47 18.96
N ILE A 15 10.84 -32.13 18.89
CA ILE A 15 9.59 -31.35 18.99
C ILE A 15 8.61 -31.68 17.85
N LYS A 16 9.13 -31.98 16.65
CA LYS A 16 8.29 -32.30 15.49
C LYS A 16 7.56 -33.64 15.66
N THR A 17 8.21 -34.65 16.26
CA THR A 17 7.64 -36.00 16.41
C THR A 17 6.54 -36.08 17.49
N GLU A 18 6.67 -35.36 18.61
CA GLU A 18 5.65 -35.38 19.67
C GLU A 18 4.34 -34.67 19.23
N THR A 19 4.44 -33.68 18.34
CA THR A 19 3.27 -32.96 17.78
C THR A 19 2.39 -33.90 16.93
N ASP A 20 2.98 -34.80 16.15
CA ASP A 20 2.23 -35.71 15.28
C ASP A 20 1.63 -36.91 16.06
N LEU A 21 2.26 -37.36 17.14
CA LEU A 21 1.70 -38.42 18.00
C LEU A 21 0.50 -37.93 18.81
N ALA A 22 0.54 -36.70 19.35
CA ALA A 22 -0.55 -36.10 20.11
C ALA A 22 -1.83 -35.90 19.27
N ASN A 23 -1.69 -35.60 17.97
CA ASN A 23 -2.83 -35.44 17.06
C ASN A 23 -3.56 -36.75 16.76
N SER A 24 -2.94 -37.91 16.97
CA SER A 24 -3.54 -39.22 16.70
C SER A 24 -4.52 -39.67 17.81
N LEU A 25 -4.28 -39.29 19.07
CA LEU A 25 -5.04 -39.78 20.23
C LEU A 25 -6.24 -38.91 20.67
N MET A 26 -6.73 -37.99 19.84
CA MET A 26 -8.08 -37.40 19.99
C MET A 26 -9.08 -37.88 18.93
N GLY A 27 -8.75 -38.97 18.24
CA GLY A 27 -9.54 -39.57 17.17
C GLY A 27 -10.71 -40.48 17.59
N ARG A 28 -11.36 -40.32 18.76
CA ARG A 28 -12.65 -40.99 19.08
C ARG A 28 -13.46 -40.25 20.15
N ILE A 29 -14.48 -39.53 19.71
CA ILE A 29 -15.72 -39.35 20.49
C ILE A 29 -16.84 -39.94 19.62
N HIS A 30 -17.38 -41.09 20.04
CA HIS A 30 -18.55 -41.68 19.39
C HIS A 30 -19.79 -40.85 19.70
N MET A 31 -20.15 -39.93 18.81
CA MET A 31 -21.52 -39.42 18.75
C MET A 31 -22.37 -40.45 18.03
N LEU A 32 -23.07 -41.30 18.80
CA LEU A 32 -23.97 -42.33 18.30
C LEU A 32 -25.28 -41.69 17.77
N GLY A 33 -25.16 -40.99 16.65
CA GLY A 33 -26.31 -40.48 15.89
C GLY A 33 -26.92 -41.58 15.01
N PRO A 34 -28.24 -41.55 14.72
CA PRO A 34 -28.88 -42.55 13.86
C PRO A 34 -28.27 -42.59 12.44
N PRO A 35 -28.19 -43.77 11.79
CA PRO A 35 -27.67 -43.91 10.43
C PRO A 35 -28.70 -43.42 9.39
N GLY A 36 -28.85 -42.10 9.28
CA GLY A 36 -29.68 -41.43 8.27
C GLY A 36 -28.81 -40.81 7.17
N THR A 37 -28.93 -41.35 5.96
CA THR A 37 -28.25 -40.95 4.70
C THR A 37 -27.98 -39.44 4.55
N LEU A 38 -26.73 -39.02 4.74
CA LEU A 38 -26.18 -37.82 4.14
C LEU A 38 -24.72 -38.07 3.73
N ASN A 39 -24.38 -37.58 2.54
CA ASN A 39 -23.04 -37.70 1.97
C ASN A 39 -21.98 -37.03 2.86
N ALA A 40 -20.71 -37.44 2.74
CA ALA A 40 -19.60 -36.93 3.55
C ALA A 40 -19.18 -35.50 3.18
N ILE A 41 -20.09 -34.53 3.40
CA ILE A 41 -19.84 -33.09 3.27
C ILE A 41 -18.71 -32.74 4.23
N THR A 42 -17.51 -32.53 3.68
CA THR A 42 -16.33 -32.13 4.46
C THR A 42 -16.61 -30.76 5.08
N PRO A 43 -16.64 -30.63 6.43
CA PRO A 43 -17.05 -29.38 7.06
C PRO A 43 -16.05 -28.26 6.72
N CYS A 44 -16.59 -27.08 6.37
CA CYS A 44 -15.78 -25.89 6.13
C CYS A 44 -14.89 -25.57 7.34
N ALA A 45 -13.79 -24.85 7.13
CA ALA A 45 -12.80 -24.57 8.18
C ALA A 45 -13.44 -23.91 9.43
N ALA A 46 -14.47 -23.09 9.22
CA ALA A 46 -15.27 -22.50 10.29
C ALA A 46 -16.00 -23.55 11.14
N CYS A 47 -16.80 -24.42 10.53
CA CYS A 47 -17.55 -25.46 11.25
C CYS A 47 -16.62 -26.52 11.88
N LYS A 48 -15.49 -26.82 11.22
CA LYS A 48 -14.45 -27.71 11.74
C LYS A 48 -13.79 -27.13 13.00
N LEU A 49 -13.40 -25.84 13.00
CA LEU A 49 -12.80 -25.20 14.18
C LEU A 49 -13.81 -25.04 15.32
N LEU A 50 -15.05 -24.66 15.00
CA LEU A 50 -16.14 -24.47 15.96
C LEU A 50 -16.81 -25.78 16.42
N ARG A 51 -16.28 -26.95 16.01
CA ARG A 51 -16.79 -28.30 16.36
C ARG A 51 -18.30 -28.49 16.15
N ARG A 52 -18.87 -27.84 15.13
CA ARG A 52 -20.32 -27.87 14.81
C ARG A 52 -20.62 -28.52 13.47
N ARG A 53 -21.83 -29.07 13.30
CA ARG A 53 -22.29 -29.59 11.99
C ARG A 53 -22.26 -28.48 10.95
N CYS A 54 -21.70 -28.77 9.78
CA CYS A 54 -21.83 -27.89 8.61
C CYS A 54 -23.16 -28.21 7.91
N ALA A 55 -24.04 -27.21 7.78
CA ALA A 55 -25.20 -27.29 6.91
C ALA A 55 -24.77 -27.17 5.43
N PRO A 56 -25.62 -27.55 4.45
CA PRO A 56 -25.40 -27.24 3.03
C PRO A 56 -25.25 -25.72 2.83
N GLU A 57 -26.28 -24.96 3.21
CA GLU A 57 -26.32 -23.49 3.16
C GLU A 57 -25.58 -22.84 4.35
N CYS A 58 -24.34 -23.26 4.59
CA CYS A 58 -23.51 -22.69 5.64
C CYS A 58 -22.84 -21.39 5.14
N PRO A 59 -23.15 -20.20 5.71
CA PRO A 59 -22.71 -18.90 5.17
C PRO A 59 -21.19 -18.69 5.22
N SER A 60 -20.47 -19.47 6.04
CA SER A 60 -19.01 -19.47 6.09
C SER A 60 -18.36 -20.48 5.13
N SER A 61 -19.13 -21.32 4.44
CA SER A 61 -18.61 -22.40 3.60
C SER A 61 -17.91 -21.92 2.32
N PRO A 62 -18.47 -20.98 1.53
CA PRO A 62 -17.84 -20.52 0.28
C PRO A 62 -16.47 -19.85 0.52
N TYR A 63 -16.31 -19.18 1.66
CA TYR A 63 -15.16 -18.32 1.94
C TYR A 63 -14.06 -18.98 2.78
N PHE A 64 -14.37 -20.06 3.51
CA PHE A 64 -13.43 -20.72 4.44
C PHE A 64 -13.28 -22.21 4.11
N SER A 65 -12.59 -22.48 3.01
CA SER A 65 -12.27 -23.83 2.51
C SER A 65 -11.66 -24.75 3.60
N PRO A 66 -12.07 -26.04 3.68
CA PRO A 66 -11.44 -27.01 4.60
C PRO A 66 -9.93 -27.18 4.41
N ARG A 67 -9.39 -26.82 3.23
CA ARG A 67 -7.96 -26.88 2.90
C ARG A 67 -7.13 -25.76 3.55
N GLU A 68 -7.78 -24.68 4.01
CA GLU A 68 -7.11 -23.48 4.52
C GLU A 68 -7.54 -23.14 5.96
N PRO A 69 -7.41 -24.08 6.93
CA PRO A 69 -7.94 -23.90 8.28
C PRO A 69 -7.34 -22.69 9.02
N HIS A 70 -6.11 -22.30 8.66
CA HIS A 70 -5.43 -21.13 9.21
C HIS A 70 -6.18 -19.82 8.90
N LYS A 71 -6.84 -19.69 7.73
CA LYS A 71 -7.61 -18.48 7.37
C LYS A 71 -8.73 -18.23 8.38
N PHE A 72 -9.53 -19.25 8.69
CA PHE A 72 -10.58 -19.10 9.69
C PHE A 72 -10.02 -18.96 11.10
N ALA A 73 -8.96 -19.70 11.47
CA ALA A 73 -8.34 -19.58 12.79
C ALA A 73 -7.84 -18.16 13.08
N SER A 74 -7.23 -17.47 12.12
CA SER A 74 -6.80 -16.08 12.26
C SER A 74 -7.97 -15.12 12.50
N VAL A 75 -9.00 -15.14 11.65
CA VAL A 75 -10.16 -14.24 11.82
C VAL A 75 -10.97 -14.57 13.07
N HIS A 76 -11.04 -15.85 13.46
CA HIS A 76 -11.65 -16.28 14.71
C HIS A 76 -10.91 -15.70 15.92
N LYS A 77 -9.58 -15.73 15.93
CA LYS A 77 -8.76 -15.21 17.03
C LYS A 77 -8.78 -13.67 17.14
N VAL A 78 -8.94 -12.95 16.02
CA VAL A 78 -8.88 -11.48 16.01
C VAL A 78 -10.26 -10.81 16.08
N PHE A 79 -11.28 -11.37 15.43
CA PHE A 79 -12.62 -10.78 15.36
C PHE A 79 -13.69 -11.60 16.09
N GLY A 80 -13.53 -12.92 16.21
CA GLY A 80 -14.53 -13.83 16.75
C GLY A 80 -15.58 -14.27 15.71
N ALA A 81 -16.07 -15.51 15.83
CA ALA A 81 -16.95 -16.14 14.82
C ALA A 81 -18.22 -15.33 14.52
N SER A 82 -18.88 -14.81 15.57
CA SER A 82 -20.14 -14.07 15.44
C SER A 82 -19.94 -12.76 14.67
N ASN A 83 -18.85 -12.04 14.93
CA ASN A 83 -18.54 -10.78 14.24
C ASN A 83 -18.13 -11.02 12.78
N VAL A 84 -17.35 -12.07 12.50
CA VAL A 84 -17.04 -12.49 11.12
C VAL A 84 -18.33 -12.83 10.36
N SER A 85 -19.25 -13.56 10.99
CA SER A 85 -20.55 -13.89 10.38
C SER A 85 -21.39 -12.63 10.14
N LYS A 86 -21.42 -11.68 11.09
CA LYS A 86 -22.15 -10.42 10.96
C LYS A 86 -21.58 -9.55 9.82
N MET A 87 -20.27 -9.27 9.83
CA MET A 87 -19.61 -8.46 8.82
C MET A 87 -19.74 -9.03 7.40
N LEU A 88 -19.82 -10.36 7.24
CA LEU A 88 -20.08 -10.96 5.93
C LEU A 88 -21.54 -10.81 5.50
N MET A 89 -22.51 -10.90 6.41
CA MET A 89 -23.93 -10.69 6.07
C MET A 89 -24.27 -9.22 5.79
N GLU A 90 -23.55 -8.27 6.40
CA GLU A 90 -23.65 -6.82 6.13
C GLU A 90 -23.11 -6.42 4.74
N VAL A 91 -22.38 -7.31 4.05
CA VAL A 91 -21.77 -7.07 2.73
C VAL A 91 -22.59 -7.76 1.62
N PRO A 92 -22.82 -7.12 0.45
CA PRO A 92 -23.46 -7.74 -0.71
C PRO A 92 -22.74 -9.00 -1.20
N GLU A 93 -23.48 -9.98 -1.72
CA GLU A 93 -22.95 -11.33 -1.99
C GLU A 93 -21.78 -11.38 -2.96
N SER A 94 -21.78 -10.50 -3.98
CA SER A 94 -20.66 -10.33 -4.91
C SER A 94 -19.35 -9.90 -4.25
N GLN A 95 -19.40 -9.22 -3.10
CA GLN A 95 -18.24 -8.67 -2.38
C GLN A 95 -17.83 -9.51 -1.15
N ARG A 96 -18.64 -10.49 -0.73
CA ARG A 96 -18.37 -11.29 0.49
C ARG A 96 -17.04 -12.05 0.44
N THR A 97 -16.61 -12.47 -0.75
CA THR A 97 -15.30 -13.12 -0.97
C THR A 97 -14.15 -12.17 -0.62
N ASP A 98 -14.21 -10.93 -1.10
CA ASP A 98 -13.16 -9.94 -0.87
C ASP A 98 -13.21 -9.35 0.54
N ALA A 99 -14.39 -9.26 1.14
CA ALA A 99 -14.55 -8.99 2.57
C ALA A 99 -13.90 -10.09 3.42
N ALA A 100 -14.12 -11.37 3.10
CA ALA A 100 -13.48 -12.49 3.80
C ALA A 100 -11.95 -12.47 3.64
N ASN A 101 -11.43 -12.26 2.43
CA ASN A 101 -10.00 -12.10 2.15
C ASN A 101 -9.41 -10.90 2.94
N SER A 102 -10.12 -9.78 2.99
CA SER A 102 -9.73 -8.57 3.74
C SER A 102 -9.69 -8.80 5.25
N LEU A 103 -10.65 -9.55 5.80
CA LEU A 103 -10.65 -9.96 7.20
C LEU A 103 -9.47 -10.88 7.50
N VAL A 104 -9.20 -11.87 6.64
CA VAL A 104 -8.03 -12.77 6.77
C VAL A 104 -6.72 -11.98 6.74
N TYR A 105 -6.56 -11.02 5.83
CA TYR A 105 -5.40 -10.14 5.80
C TYR A 105 -5.27 -9.32 7.08
N LYS A 106 -6.31 -8.58 7.49
CA LYS A 106 -6.30 -7.75 8.70
C LYS A 106 -5.98 -8.57 9.96
N ALA A 107 -6.54 -9.77 10.07
CA ALA A 107 -6.20 -10.70 11.15
C ALA A 107 -4.74 -11.16 11.12
N ASN A 108 -4.23 -11.56 9.95
CA ASN A 108 -2.83 -12.01 9.78
C ASN A 108 -1.81 -10.88 10.00
N VAL A 109 -2.17 -9.61 9.78
CA VAL A 109 -1.33 -8.48 10.21
C VAL A 109 -1.44 -8.28 11.72
N ARG A 110 -2.64 -8.25 12.29
CA ARG A 110 -2.86 -8.07 13.74
C ARG A 110 -2.26 -9.18 14.62
N LEU A 111 -2.05 -10.38 14.09
CA LEU A 111 -1.37 -11.48 14.76
C LEU A 111 0.17 -11.41 14.68
N ARG A 112 0.72 -10.65 13.72
CA ARG A 112 2.16 -10.37 13.62
C ARG A 112 2.56 -9.09 14.37
N ASP A 113 1.68 -8.10 14.36
CA ASP A 113 1.79 -6.87 15.15
C ASP A 113 0.53 -6.68 16.04
N PRO A 114 0.62 -7.12 17.32
CA PRO A 114 -0.44 -6.92 18.31
C PRO A 114 -0.61 -5.48 18.80
N ILE A 115 0.23 -4.53 18.39
CA ILE A 115 0.18 -3.13 18.83
C ILE A 115 -0.53 -2.27 17.77
N TYR A 116 0.01 -2.16 16.55
CA TYR A 116 -0.56 -1.30 15.49
C TYR A 116 -1.31 -2.08 14.40
N GLY A 117 -0.92 -3.33 14.14
CA GLY A 117 -1.55 -4.20 13.15
C GLY A 117 -1.57 -3.56 11.76
N CYS A 118 -2.74 -3.52 11.12
CA CYS A 118 -2.86 -2.87 9.81
C CYS A 118 -2.62 -1.35 9.83
N MET A 119 -2.72 -0.68 10.98
CA MET A 119 -2.37 0.75 11.07
C MET A 119 -0.86 0.96 10.92
N GLY A 120 -0.02 0.07 11.46
CA GLY A 120 1.44 0.16 11.30
C GLY A 120 1.85 0.06 9.83
N ALA A 121 1.22 -0.82 9.07
CA ALA A 121 1.41 -0.93 7.62
C ALA A 121 0.96 0.34 6.87
N ILE A 122 -0.18 0.94 7.25
CA ILE A 122 -0.66 2.19 6.66
C ILE A 122 0.31 3.34 6.95
N SER A 123 0.75 3.51 8.20
CA SER A 123 1.68 4.58 8.58
C SER A 123 3.05 4.44 7.93
N ALA A 124 3.58 3.22 7.77
CA ALA A 124 4.81 2.97 7.04
C ALA A 124 4.70 3.35 5.55
N LEU A 125 3.58 3.03 4.89
CA LEU A 125 3.31 3.44 3.51
C LEU A 125 3.15 4.96 3.39
N GLN A 126 2.49 5.61 4.34
CA GLN A 126 2.37 7.08 4.37
C GLN A 126 3.72 7.78 4.54
N GLN A 127 4.59 7.25 5.41
CA GLN A 127 5.97 7.73 5.55
C GLN A 127 6.78 7.54 4.26
N GLN A 128 6.61 6.40 3.58
CA GLN A 128 7.27 6.13 2.30
C GLN A 128 6.82 7.08 1.18
N VAL A 129 5.51 7.35 1.08
CA VAL A 129 4.97 8.36 0.13
C VAL A 129 5.57 9.73 0.42
N GLN A 130 5.54 10.19 1.67
CA GLN A 130 6.13 11.48 2.06
C GLN A 130 7.63 11.57 1.76
N ALA A 131 8.40 10.49 1.97
CA ALA A 131 9.82 10.46 1.64
C ALA A 131 10.06 10.62 0.13
N PHE A 132 9.28 9.93 -0.71
CA PHE A 132 9.36 10.07 -2.17
C PHE A 132 8.86 11.43 -2.67
N GLU A 133 7.86 12.05 -2.02
CA GLU A 133 7.42 13.41 -2.34
C GLU A 133 8.53 14.44 -2.08
N VAL A 134 9.25 14.32 -0.95
CA VAL A 134 10.41 15.16 -0.63
C VAL A 134 11.58 14.94 -1.60
N GLU A 135 11.86 13.68 -1.98
CA GLU A 135 12.90 13.37 -2.97
C GLU A 135 12.57 13.96 -4.36
N LEU A 136 11.31 13.82 -4.81
CA LEU A 136 10.84 14.40 -6.07
C LEU A 136 10.90 15.93 -6.07
N ASP A 137 10.58 16.59 -4.95
CA ASP A 137 10.69 18.05 -4.85
C ASP A 137 12.14 18.54 -4.83
N ALA A 138 13.03 17.83 -4.14
CA ALA A 138 14.47 18.11 -4.16
C ALA A 138 15.04 18.02 -5.59
N VAL A 139 14.69 16.96 -6.33
CA VAL A 139 15.11 16.78 -7.74
C VAL A 139 14.52 17.86 -8.65
N ARG A 140 13.23 18.20 -8.51
CA ARG A 140 12.60 19.31 -9.27
C ARG A 140 13.29 20.64 -9.00
N THR A 141 13.55 20.94 -7.73
CA THR A 141 14.26 22.14 -7.27
C THR A 141 15.67 22.21 -7.86
N GLU A 142 16.41 21.09 -7.92
CA GLU A 142 17.74 21.05 -8.52
C GLU A 142 17.71 21.25 -10.05
N ILE A 143 16.75 20.62 -10.75
CA ILE A 143 16.53 20.85 -12.19
C ILE A 143 16.26 22.33 -12.50
N LEU A 144 15.48 23.01 -11.65
CA LEU A 144 15.22 24.46 -11.79
C LEU A 144 16.48 25.29 -11.59
N LYS A 145 17.35 24.95 -10.62
CA LYS A 145 18.66 25.62 -10.45
C LYS A 145 19.55 25.46 -11.69
N TYR A 146 19.61 24.27 -12.28
CA TYR A 146 20.39 24.03 -13.49
C TYR A 146 19.88 24.86 -14.67
N LYS A 147 18.56 24.85 -14.94
CA LYS A 147 17.96 25.66 -16.01
C LYS A 147 18.16 27.16 -15.80
N TYR A 148 18.07 27.65 -14.56
CA TYR A 148 18.32 29.06 -14.25
C TYR A 148 19.79 29.44 -14.43
N ARG A 149 20.74 28.57 -14.04
CA ARG A 149 22.18 28.75 -14.30
C ARG A 149 22.48 28.79 -15.79
N GLU A 150 21.88 27.88 -16.57
CA GLU A 150 22.03 27.82 -18.02
C GLU A 150 21.51 29.10 -18.70
N ALA A 151 20.30 29.55 -18.37
CA ALA A 151 19.75 30.80 -18.87
C ALA A 151 20.61 32.03 -18.52
N ASN A 152 21.11 32.12 -17.29
CA ASN A 152 22.01 33.21 -16.87
C ASN A 152 23.34 33.20 -17.62
N ASN A 153 23.91 32.02 -17.92
CA ASN A 153 25.13 31.89 -18.72
C ASN A 153 24.91 32.32 -20.18
N ILE A 154 23.73 32.06 -20.75
CA ILE A 154 23.36 32.48 -22.11
C ILE A 154 23.15 34.00 -22.18
N LEU A 155 22.53 34.59 -21.14
CA LEU A 155 22.22 36.02 -21.09
C LEU A 155 23.42 36.92 -20.71
N ASN A 156 24.53 36.36 -20.23
CA ASN A 156 25.76 37.11 -19.95
C ASN A 156 27.01 36.36 -20.48
N PRO A 157 27.31 36.44 -21.79
CA PRO A 157 28.43 35.72 -22.42
C PRO A 157 29.83 36.26 -22.04
N SER A 158 29.91 37.30 -21.22
CA SER A 158 31.04 38.24 -21.10
C SER A 158 32.28 37.73 -20.34
N ASN A 159 32.55 36.42 -20.27
CA ASN A 159 33.71 35.89 -19.53
C ASN A 159 34.28 34.52 -19.98
N SER A 160 33.81 33.92 -21.08
CA SER A 160 34.21 32.56 -21.50
C SER A 160 35.58 32.44 -22.20
N TYR A 161 36.34 33.54 -22.33
CA TYR A 161 37.53 33.61 -23.21
C TYR A 161 38.89 33.67 -22.49
N LEU A 162 38.95 33.72 -21.15
CA LEU A 162 40.18 34.05 -20.40
C LEU A 162 40.81 32.89 -19.58
N THR A 163 40.60 31.63 -19.98
CA THR A 163 41.30 30.46 -19.40
C THR A 163 42.26 29.74 -20.33
N LEU A 164 42.33 30.11 -21.62
CA LEU A 164 43.43 29.75 -22.52
C LEU A 164 44.09 31.04 -23.05
N LEU A 165 45.43 31.06 -23.02
CA LEU A 165 46.30 32.13 -23.52
C LEU A 165 46.11 33.51 -22.86
N SER A 166 46.72 33.70 -21.68
CA SER A 166 47.27 35.00 -21.31
C SER A 166 48.65 34.85 -20.67
N SER A 167 49.69 35.07 -21.48
CA SER A 167 51.09 35.18 -21.06
C SER A 167 51.82 36.20 -21.94
N ALA A 168 51.21 37.38 -22.07
CA ALA A 168 51.85 38.59 -22.57
C ALA A 168 51.10 39.83 -22.04
N ALA A 169 51.74 40.59 -21.15
CA ALA A 169 51.49 42.03 -21.08
C ALA A 169 52.14 42.68 -22.33
N VAL A 170 51.88 43.92 -22.75
CA VAL A 170 51.59 45.15 -22.00
C VAL A 170 50.77 46.11 -22.89
N SER A 171 49.83 46.88 -22.32
CA SER A 171 49.57 48.29 -22.71
C SER A 171 48.64 48.99 -21.72
N VAL A 172 48.74 50.32 -21.63
CA VAL A 172 48.07 51.18 -20.65
C VAL A 172 47.26 52.26 -21.36
N ALA A 173 45.96 52.38 -21.02
CA ALA A 173 45.20 53.62 -21.15
C ALA A 173 43.90 53.58 -20.32
N THR A 174 43.75 54.58 -19.44
CA THR A 174 42.48 55.04 -18.85
C THR A 174 42.27 56.51 -19.29
N PRO A 175 41.12 57.18 -19.07
CA PRO A 175 39.86 56.76 -18.44
C PRO A 175 38.62 57.07 -19.33
N THR A 176 37.39 57.00 -18.79
CA THR A 176 36.42 58.14 -18.65
C THR A 176 35.04 57.65 -18.18
N MET A 177 34.37 58.45 -17.33
CA MET A 177 32.96 58.37 -16.84
C MET A 177 32.29 59.74 -17.13
N PRO A 178 30.97 60.01 -16.99
CA PRO A 178 29.86 59.30 -16.30
C PRO A 178 28.60 59.20 -17.25
N PRO A 179 27.29 59.25 -16.83
CA PRO A 179 26.64 59.13 -15.51
C PRO A 179 25.47 58.10 -15.44
N ALA A 180 24.86 57.98 -14.26
CA ALA A 180 23.72 57.09 -13.97
C ALA A 180 22.34 57.72 -14.26
N GLN A 181 21.32 56.87 -14.47
CA GLN A 181 19.88 57.23 -14.51
C GLN A 181 19.01 56.13 -13.86
N THR A 182 17.81 56.48 -13.40
CA THR A 182 16.80 55.66 -12.66
C THR A 182 15.37 56.12 -13.03
N PRO A 183 14.24 55.45 -12.62
CA PRO A 183 14.06 54.15 -11.98
C PRO A 183 13.69 53.07 -13.03
N PRO A 184 12.46 52.52 -13.26
CA PRO A 184 11.12 52.55 -12.61
C PRO A 184 10.76 51.23 -11.85
N PRO A 185 9.59 51.13 -11.14
CA PRO A 185 9.18 49.90 -10.45
C PRO A 185 8.31 48.94 -11.30
N PRO A 186 8.27 47.63 -10.99
CA PRO A 186 7.37 46.66 -11.64
C PRO A 186 5.95 46.70 -11.07
N THR A 187 4.94 46.60 -11.94
CA THR A 187 3.54 46.40 -11.56
C THR A 187 3.26 44.92 -11.24
N SER A 188 2.52 44.67 -10.16
CA SER A 188 2.11 43.33 -9.72
C SER A 188 0.84 42.86 -10.42
N SER A 189 0.89 41.71 -11.08
CA SER A 189 -0.28 41.03 -11.69
C SER A 189 -0.47 39.64 -11.09
N SER A 190 -1.15 39.56 -9.95
CA SER A 190 -1.40 38.30 -9.24
C SER A 190 -2.70 37.63 -9.73
N ASN A 191 -2.59 36.43 -10.28
CA ASN A 191 -3.69 35.50 -10.58
C ASN A 191 -3.15 34.06 -10.48
N SER A 192 -3.79 33.09 -9.82
CA SER A 192 -5.07 33.13 -9.07
C SER A 192 -5.04 32.15 -7.90
N SER A 193 -5.64 32.51 -6.78
CA SER A 193 -5.88 31.60 -5.65
C SER A 193 -7.34 31.14 -5.63
N SER A 194 -7.60 29.90 -6.02
CA SER A 194 -8.96 29.31 -5.99
C SER A 194 -9.22 28.62 -4.65
N SER A 195 -9.76 29.38 -3.67
CA SER A 195 -10.19 28.84 -2.38
C SER A 195 -11.66 28.40 -2.42
N SER A 196 -11.92 27.12 -2.19
CA SER A 196 -13.28 26.55 -2.15
C SER A 196 -14.05 26.92 -0.89
N LEU A 197 -15.34 27.27 -1.01
CA LEU A 197 -16.32 27.14 0.06
C LEU A 197 -17.69 26.65 -0.45
N TYR A 198 -18.20 25.62 0.25
CA TYR A 198 -19.58 25.17 0.40
C TYR A 198 -20.71 25.73 -0.49
N THR A 199 -21.50 24.82 -1.06
CA THR A 199 -22.87 24.49 -0.55
C THR A 199 -23.34 23.14 -1.11
N GLN A 200 -24.16 22.41 -0.34
CA GLN A 200 -24.81 21.14 -0.77
C GLN A 200 -26.24 21.40 -1.25
N GLN A 201 -26.73 20.66 -2.25
CA GLN A 201 -27.95 19.83 -2.14
C GLN A 201 -28.14 18.94 -3.40
N PRO A 202 -28.96 17.86 -3.33
CA PRO A 202 -29.02 16.82 -4.36
C PRO A 202 -30.19 16.97 -5.33
N SER A 203 -30.08 16.30 -6.49
CA SER A 203 -31.22 15.92 -7.34
C SER A 203 -30.97 14.57 -8.01
N SER A 204 -32.05 13.80 -8.20
CA SER A 204 -32.03 12.46 -8.80
C SER A 204 -31.86 12.52 -10.33
N GLY A 205 -31.11 11.57 -10.91
CA GLY A 205 -30.99 11.44 -12.36
C GLY A 205 -30.42 10.09 -12.79
N THR A 206 -31.27 9.20 -13.29
CA THR A 206 -30.87 7.90 -13.84
C THR A 206 -30.48 8.02 -15.32
N VAL A 207 -29.24 7.68 -15.67
CA VAL A 207 -28.85 7.28 -17.04
C VAL A 207 -27.62 6.38 -16.98
N ASP A 208 -27.76 5.14 -17.45
CA ASP A 208 -26.63 4.32 -17.88
C ASP A 208 -26.07 4.87 -19.20
N PHE A 209 -24.75 4.97 -19.33
CA PHE A 209 -24.03 4.77 -20.60
C PHE A 209 -22.55 4.49 -20.30
N GLY A 210 -22.13 3.22 -20.46
CA GLY A 210 -20.87 2.69 -19.94
C GLY A 210 -19.93 2.02 -20.94
N THR A 211 -20.05 2.29 -22.25
CA THR A 211 -19.13 1.75 -23.27
C THR A 211 -18.87 2.78 -24.38
N ILE A 212 -17.65 3.32 -24.45
CA ILE A 212 -17.09 3.97 -25.65
C ILE A 212 -15.66 3.44 -25.85
N SER A 213 -15.31 3.15 -27.10
CA SER A 213 -14.04 2.51 -27.48
C SER A 213 -12.81 3.38 -27.24
N ASN A 214 -11.69 2.72 -26.95
CA ASN A 214 -10.36 3.32 -26.87
C ASN A 214 -9.69 3.33 -28.25
N GLU A 215 -9.83 4.42 -29.01
CA GLU A 215 -9.11 4.59 -30.29
C GLU A 215 -8.40 5.95 -30.40
N ASN A 216 -7.07 5.87 -30.44
CA ASN A 216 -6.10 6.74 -31.13
C ASN A 216 -6.33 8.27 -31.18
N VAL A 217 -5.50 9.01 -30.43
CA VAL A 217 -4.88 10.24 -30.95
C VAL A 217 -3.37 10.17 -30.74
N SER A 218 -2.62 10.02 -31.83
CA SER A 218 -1.17 10.18 -31.87
C SER A 218 -0.86 11.57 -32.46
N PHE A 219 -0.28 12.48 -31.67
CA PHE A 219 0.19 13.76 -32.21
C PHE A 219 1.37 14.35 -31.45
N LEU A 220 2.58 14.15 -31.99
CA LEU A 220 3.70 15.08 -31.88
C LEU A 220 4.58 14.89 -33.12
N GLY A 221 4.50 15.87 -34.03
CA GLY A 221 5.17 15.94 -35.32
C GLY A 221 4.85 17.28 -35.97
#